data_AF-A0A6P0HZ86-F1
#
_entry.id   AF-A0A6P0HZ86-F1
#
_cell.length_a   1.000
_cell.length_b   1.000
_cell.length_c   1.000
_cell.angle_alpha   90.00
_cell.angle_beta   90.00
_cell.angle_gamma   90.00
#
_symmetry.space_group_name_H-M   'P 1'
#
loop_
_entity.id
_entity.type
_entity.pdbx_description
1 polymer ?
#
loop_
_entity_poly.entity_id
_entity_poly.type
_entity_poly.pdbx_seq_one_letter_code
_entity_poly.pdbx_strand_id
1 'polypeptide(L)' 'MLGENNATWHWQKWQGLSYLTCSLLENWPHGFFTHHFWPRTPGELVELFPSSAEVYRVKQVHGNTV' A
#
# COMPACT_ATOMS: atom_id res chain seq x y z
N MET A 1 -29.06 -7.78 -7.54
CA MET A 1 -28.59 -7.72 -6.13
C MET A 1 -27.13 -7.32 -6.19
N LEU A 2 -26.79 -6.14 -5.67
CA LEU A 2 -25.39 -5.69 -5.61
C LEU A 2 -24.68 -6.67 -4.67
N GLY A 3 -23.72 -7.43 -5.21
CA GLY A 3 -22.93 -8.37 -4.42
C GLY A 3 -22.27 -7.62 -3.27
N GLU A 4 -22.30 -8.20 -2.08
CA GLU A 4 -21.63 -7.64 -0.92
C GLU A 4 -20.14 -7.47 -1.26
N ASN A 5 -19.69 -6.22 -1.41
CA ASN A 5 -18.27 -5.88 -1.61
C ASN A 5 -17.49 -6.09 -0.31
N ASN A 6 -17.46 -7.32 0.20
CA ASN A 6 -16.78 -7.66 1.43
C ASN A 6 -15.29 -7.93 1.12
N ALA A 7 -14.51 -6.86 0.98
CA ALA A 7 -13.06 -6.99 0.87
C ALA A 7 -12.50 -7.54 2.18
N THR A 8 -11.78 -8.66 2.12
CA THR A 8 -11.07 -9.20 3.28
C THR A 8 -9.74 -8.48 3.44
N TRP A 9 -9.37 -8.18 4.68
CA TRP A 9 -8.12 -7.51 5.02
C TRP A 9 -7.15 -8.51 5.62
N HIS A 10 -5.90 -8.49 5.16
CA HIS A 10 -4.87 -9.42 5.61
C HIS A 10 -3.65 -8.66 6.13
N TRP A 11 -3.25 -8.98 7.36
CA TRP A 11 -2.00 -8.50 7.95
C TRP A 11 -0.80 -9.21 7.33
N GLN A 12 0.19 -8.42 6.97
CA GLN A 12 1.46 -8.87 6.42
C GLN A 12 2.61 -8.35 7.30
N LYS A 13 3.80 -8.95 7.16
CA LYS A 13 5.01 -8.50 7.87
C LYS A 13 6.18 -8.33 6.92
N TRP A 14 6.97 -7.29 7.13
CA TRP A 14 8.25 -7.08 6.48
C TRP A 14 9.24 -6.42 7.44
N GLN A 15 10.44 -7.01 7.57
CA GLN A 15 11.44 -6.59 8.56
C GLN A 15 10.87 -6.43 9.99
N GLY A 16 9.93 -7.29 10.37
CA GLY A 16 9.26 -7.24 11.68
C GLY A 16 8.14 -6.19 11.81
N LEU A 17 7.88 -5.38 10.78
CA LEU A 17 6.85 -4.34 10.77
C LEU A 17 5.59 -4.80 10.04
N SER A 18 4.42 -4.43 10.56
CA SER A 18 3.13 -4.85 10.01
C SER A 18 2.53 -3.85 9.03
N TYR A 19 2.01 -4.35 7.92
CA TYR A 19 1.22 -3.59 6.93
C TYR A 19 0.00 -4.42 6.50
N LEU A 20 -0.94 -3.80 5.80
CA LEU A 20 -2.17 -4.45 5.34
C LEU A 20 -2.19 -4.66 3.82
N THR A 21 -2.90 -5.71 3.42
CA THR A 21 -3.34 -5.98 2.04
C THR A 21 -4.83 -6.29 2.05
N CYS A 22 -5.50 -6.26 0.90
CA CYS A 22 -6.91 -6.62 0.78
C CYS A 22 -7.17 -7.53 -0.44
N SER A 23 -8.23 -8.34 -0.37
CA SER A 23 -8.62 -9.23 -1.49
C SER A 23 -9.05 -8.46 -2.74
N LEU A 24 -9.54 -7.23 -2.60
CA LEU A 24 -9.96 -6.42 -3.75
C LEU A 24 -8.81 -6.13 -4.73
N LEU A 25 -7.58 -6.08 -4.23
CA LEU A 25 -6.38 -5.79 -5.02
C LEU A 25 -5.46 -7.02 -5.14
N GLU A 26 -5.96 -8.24 -4.93
CA GLU A 26 -5.15 -9.46 -4.88
C GLU A 26 -4.28 -9.69 -6.13
N ASN A 27 -4.74 -9.23 -7.30
CA ASN A 27 -4.02 -9.34 -8.57
C ASN A 27 -2.91 -8.30 -8.75
N TRP A 28 -2.77 -7.34 -7.82
CA TRP A 28 -1.81 -6.24 -7.88
C TRP A 28 -0.91 -6.26 -6.64
N PRO A 29 0.42 -6.16 -6.78
CA PRO A 29 1.29 -5.92 -5.62
C PRO A 29 0.90 -4.61 -4.95
N HIS A 30 0.47 -4.67 -3.69
CA HIS A 30 -0.01 -3.50 -2.95
C HIS A 30 0.25 -3.63 -1.45
N GLY A 31 0.20 -2.51 -0.75
CA GLY A 31 0.38 -2.47 0.70
C GLY A 31 -0.10 -1.16 1.30
N PHE A 32 -0.84 -1.25 2.39
CA PHE A 32 -1.25 -0.12 3.22
C PHE A 32 -0.40 -0.11 4.49
N PHE A 33 0.58 0.79 4.54
CA PHE A 33 1.60 0.83 5.57
C PHE A 33 1.11 1.45 6.88
N THR A 34 1.56 0.92 8.01
CA THR A 34 1.30 1.50 9.34
C THR A 34 2.33 2.58 9.68
N HIS A 35 2.05 3.37 10.72
CA HIS A 35 2.95 4.43 11.18
C HIS A 35 4.36 3.92 11.58
N HIS A 36 4.52 2.64 11.93
CA HIS A 36 5.83 2.06 12.26
C HIS A 36 6.81 2.03 11.08
N PHE A 37 6.34 2.27 9.86
CA PHE A 37 7.22 2.40 8.70
C PHE A 37 7.91 3.77 8.62
N TRP A 38 7.44 4.79 9.34
CA TRP A 38 8.14 6.07 9.45
C TRP A 38 9.54 5.87 10.05
N PRO A 39 10.60 6.53 9.55
CA PRO A 39 10.62 7.60 8.54
C PRO A 39 10.86 7.14 7.09
N ARG A 40 10.62 5.87 6.77
CA ARG A 40 10.90 5.34 5.43
C ARG A 40 10.18 6.14 4.34
N THR A 41 10.93 6.45 3.30
CA THR A 41 10.47 7.12 2.09
C THR A 41 9.76 6.13 1.15
N PRO A 42 8.94 6.60 0.20
CA PRO A 42 8.37 5.74 -0.84
C PRO A 42 9.44 4.94 -1.61
N GLY A 43 10.64 5.48 -1.77
CA GLY A 43 11.77 4.79 -2.41
C GLY A 43 12.28 3.58 -1.64
N GLU A 44 12.24 3.61 -0.32
CA GLU A 44 12.58 2.46 0.52
C GLU A 44 11.42 1.46 0.63
N LEU A 45 10.17 1.94 0.56
CA LEU A 45 8.99 1.07 0.64
C LEU A 45 8.77 0.24 -0.62
N VAL A 46 9.25 0.71 -1.79
CA VAL A 46 9.09 -0.02 -3.05
C VAL A 46 9.84 -1.36 -3.05
N GLU A 47 10.89 -1.50 -2.24
CA GLU A 47 11.65 -2.75 -2.08
C GLU A 47 10.79 -3.91 -1.55
N LEU A 48 9.63 -3.62 -0.96
CA LEU A 48 8.66 -4.62 -0.56
C LEU A 48 8.06 -5.37 -1.77
N PHE A 49 8.01 -4.73 -2.93
CA PHE A 49 7.35 -5.26 -4.12
C PHE A 49 8.37 -5.81 -5.12
N PRO A 50 8.12 -6.98 -5.71
CA PRO A 50 9.10 -7.68 -6.56
C PRO A 50 9.27 -7.09 -7.97
N SER A 51 9.25 -5.77 -8.15
CA SER A 51 9.36 -5.15 -9.48
C SER A 51 10.14 -3.84 -9.48
N SER A 52 10.65 -3.46 -10.65
CA SER A 52 11.23 -2.15 -10.97
C SER A 52 10.19 -1.01 -10.97
N ALA A 53 9.29 -1.00 -9.99
CA ALA A 53 8.22 -0.04 -9.92
C ALA A 53 8.79 1.38 -9.78
N GLU A 54 8.32 2.27 -10.65
CA GLU A 54 8.69 3.67 -10.57
C GLU A 54 8.02 4.33 -9.36
N VAL A 55 8.79 5.12 -8.63
CA VAL A 55 8.35 5.73 -7.38
C VAL A 55 7.88 7.15 -7.63
N TYR A 56 6.58 7.37 -7.49
CA TYR A 56 5.97 8.69 -7.58
C TYR A 56 5.70 9.23 -6.17
N ARG A 57 6.24 10.41 -5.84
CA ARG A 57 5.93 11.14 -4.60
C ARG A 57 5.33 12.49 -4.93
N VAL A 58 4.02 12.60 -4.84
CA VAL A 58 3.30 13.85 -5.04
C VAL A 58 3.31 14.72 -3.78
N LYS A 59 3.30 16.04 -3.96
CA LYS A 59 2.99 16.98 -2.88
C LYS A 59 1.47 17.03 -2.73
N GLN A 60 0.94 16.49 -1.64
CA GLN A 60 -0.47 16.64 -1.33
C GLN A 60 -0.79 18.11 -1.02
N VAL A 61 -1.57 18.74 -1.90
CA VAL A 61 -1.99 20.15 -1.76
C VAL A 61 -3.44 20.30 -1.29
N HIS A 62 -4.12 19.19 -0.95
CA HIS A 62 -5.54 19.15 -0.55
C HIS A 62 -6.47 19.89 -1.53
N GLY A 63 -6.11 19.90 -2.82
CA GLY A 63 -6.94 20.41 -3.91
C GLY A 63 -7.75 19.29 -4.55
N ASN A 64 -8.64 19.65 -5.47
CA ASN A 64 -9.51 18.70 -6.17
C ASN A 64 -8.91 18.16 -7.48
N THR A 65 -7.59 18.31 -7.65
CA THR A 65 -6.85 17.92 -8.85
C THR A 65 -5.96 16.73 -8.51
N VAL A 66 -6.08 15.67 -9.30
CA VAL A 66 -5.29 14.43 -9.21
C VAL A 66 -4.09 14.47 -10.13
#